data_AF-A0A8C5VNN5-F1
#
_entry.id   AF-A0A8C5VNN5-F1
#
_cell.length_a   1.000
_cell.length_b   1.000
_cell.length_c   1.000
_cell.angle_alpha   90.00
_cell.angle_beta   90.00
_cell.angle_gamma   90.00
#
_symmetry.space_group_name_H-M   'P 1'
#
loop_
_entity.id
_entity.type
_entity.pdbx_description
1 polymer ?
#
loop_
_entity_poly.entity_id
_entity_poly.type
_entity_poly.pdbx_seq_one_letter_code
_entity_poly.pdbx_strand_id
1 'polypeptide(L)' 'GEQNMTEADAFYKSETFDPAEEYRMDHRRRGVALIFNHERFFWHLTLPERRGSSADRDNLTRSVNF' A
#
# COMPACT_ATOMS: atom_id res chain seq x y z
N GLY A 1 -28.79 48.82 2.45
CA GLY A 1 -27.87 48.00 1.66
C GLY A 1 -26.86 47.44 2.61
N GLU A 2 -26.97 46.16 2.94
CA GLU A 2 -25.97 45.43 3.69
C GLU A 2 -25.73 44.13 2.95
N GLN A 3 -24.46 43.90 2.64
CA GLN A 3 -24.02 42.92 1.67
C GLN A 3 -24.00 41.52 2.30
N ASN A 4 -24.56 40.58 1.55
CA ASN A 4 -24.57 39.14 1.73
C ASN A 4 -23.40 38.60 2.57
N MET A 5 -23.72 38.10 3.76
CA MET A 5 -22.85 37.17 4.49
C MET A 5 -22.64 35.95 3.59
N THR A 6 -21.40 35.75 3.13
CA THR A 6 -21.03 34.57 2.37
C THR A 6 -20.96 33.42 3.37
N GLU A 7 -22.03 32.62 3.45
CA GLU A 7 -21.91 31.23 3.87
C GLU A 7 -21.00 30.56 2.83
N ALA A 8 -19.70 30.64 3.08
CA ALA A 8 -18.76 29.67 2.55
C ALA A 8 -19.08 28.37 3.28
N ASP A 9 -20.20 27.75 2.91
CA ASP A 9 -20.52 26.37 3.22
C ASP A 9 -19.39 25.54 2.62
N ALA A 10 -18.34 25.37 3.42
CA ALA A 10 -18.06 24.06 3.97
C ALA A 10 -18.28 22.96 2.92
N PHE A 11 -17.53 23.05 1.81
CA PHE A 11 -17.33 21.97 0.84
C PHE A 11 -16.49 20.86 1.51
N TYR A 12 -16.84 20.47 2.73
CA TYR A 12 -16.50 19.16 3.23
C TYR A 12 -17.17 18.22 2.24
N LYS A 13 -16.37 17.34 1.63
CA LYS A 13 -16.91 16.14 0.98
C LYS A 13 -18.04 15.66 1.88
N SER A 14 -19.29 15.79 1.42
CA SER A 14 -20.40 15.15 2.09
C SER A 14 -20.01 13.68 2.26
N GLU A 15 -20.50 13.01 3.31
CA GLU A 15 -20.44 11.54 3.42
C GLU A 15 -21.27 10.84 2.31
N THR A 16 -21.41 11.48 1.16
CA THR A 16 -21.87 10.89 -0.08
C THR A 16 -20.81 9.95 -0.59
N PHE A 17 -21.23 8.73 -0.88
CA PHE A 17 -20.43 7.72 -1.56
C PHE A 17 -19.86 8.27 -2.87
N ASP A 18 -18.54 8.40 -2.93
CA ASP A 18 -17.80 8.74 -4.15
C ASP A 18 -17.35 7.43 -4.82
N PRO A 19 -17.93 7.06 -5.98
CA PRO A 19 -17.59 5.81 -6.66
C PRO A 19 -16.14 5.79 -7.20
N ALA A 20 -15.44 6.92 -7.21
CA ALA A 20 -14.06 7.05 -7.64
C ALA A 20 -13.10 7.39 -6.47
N GLU A 21 -13.53 7.23 -5.22
CA GLU A 21 -12.67 7.52 -4.08
C GLU A 21 -11.39 6.67 -4.07
N GLU A 22 -10.23 7.32 -3.96
CA GLU A 22 -8.92 6.68 -3.89
C GLU A 22 -8.37 6.64 -2.45
N TYR A 23 -7.54 5.63 -2.16
CA TYR A 23 -6.81 5.57 -0.89
C TYR A 23 -5.92 6.80 -0.71
N ARG A 24 -5.90 7.34 0.50
CA ARG A 24 -5.00 8.44 0.88
C ARG A 24 -3.53 7.95 0.91
N MET A 25 -2.80 8.24 -0.16
CA MET A 25 -1.38 7.90 -0.32
C MET A 25 -0.43 9.08 -0.02
N ASP A 26 -0.95 10.19 0.51
CA ASP A 26 -0.26 11.46 0.82
C ASP A 26 0.51 11.45 2.17
N HIS A 27 0.63 10.29 2.82
CA HIS A 27 1.38 10.14 4.05
C HIS A 27 2.90 10.37 3.82
N ARG A 28 3.61 10.88 4.84
CA ARG A 28 5.06 11.15 4.77
C ARG A 28 5.90 9.95 4.26
N ARG A 29 5.45 8.72 4.49
CA ARG A 29 6.09 7.48 4.03
C ARG A 29 5.01 6.54 3.50
N ARG A 30 5.33 5.78 2.45
CA ARG A 30 4.45 4.73 1.92
C ARG A 30 4.21 3.58 2.91
N GLY A 31 5.25 3.21 3.67
CA GLY A 31 5.20 2.10 4.63
C GLY A 31 6.42 1.18 4.54
N VAL A 32 6.33 0.01 5.16
CA VAL A 32 7.35 -1.04 5.11
C VAL A 32 6.81 -2.23 4.32
N ALA A 33 7.59 -2.75 3.38
CA ALA A 33 7.30 -4.00 2.69
C ALA A 33 8.09 -5.15 3.33
N LEU A 34 7.39 -6.17 3.84
CA LEU A 34 8.01 -7.37 4.42
C LEU A 34 8.04 -8.49 3.36
N ILE A 35 9.22 -9.08 3.15
CA ILE A 35 9.42 -10.21 2.23
C ILE A 35 9.89 -11.42 3.02
N PHE A 36 9.01 -12.40 3.22
CA PHE A 36 9.37 -13.68 3.82
C PHE A 36 9.78 -14.68 2.73
N ASN A 37 11.09 -14.85 2.56
CA ASN A 37 11.65 -15.76 1.55
C ASN A 37 12.07 -17.09 2.18
N HIS A 38 11.37 -18.17 1.84
CA HIS A 38 11.70 -19.54 2.30
C HIS A 38 12.21 -20.40 1.14
N GLU A 39 13.52 -20.64 1.09
CA GLU A 39 14.16 -21.44 0.02
C GLU A 39 14.29 -22.93 0.40
N ARG A 40 14.61 -23.21 1.67
CA ARG A 40 14.77 -24.56 2.21
C ARG A 40 13.85 -24.75 3.41
N PHE A 41 13.46 -25.99 3.64
CA PHE A 41 12.53 -26.37 4.69
C PHE A 41 13.16 -27.39 5.64
N PHE A 42 12.60 -27.50 6.84
CA PHE A 42 12.99 -28.53 7.79
C PHE A 42 12.77 -29.92 7.19
N TRP A 43 13.75 -30.80 7.30
CA TRP A 43 13.81 -32.04 6.53
C TRP A 43 12.66 -33.02 6.80
N HIS A 44 12.14 -33.07 8.04
CA HIS A 44 10.98 -33.91 8.37
C HIS A 44 9.71 -33.49 7.61
N LEU A 45 9.66 -32.28 7.06
CA LEU A 45 8.53 -31.82 6.24
C LEU A 45 8.56 -32.42 4.83
N THR A 46 9.69 -32.99 4.39
CA THR A 46 9.85 -33.61 3.07
C THR A 46 9.48 -32.70 1.90
N LEU A 47 9.58 -31.38 2.08
CA LEU A 47 9.29 -30.37 1.06
C LEU A 47 10.50 -30.12 0.15
N PRO A 48 10.28 -29.90 -1.17
CA PRO A 48 11.36 -29.59 -2.11
C PRO A 48 11.94 -28.19 -1.87
N GLU A 49 13.19 -28.00 -2.29
CA GLU A 49 13.85 -26.68 -2.33
C GLU A 49 13.17 -25.77 -3.37
N ARG A 50 12.92 -24.51 -3.00
CA ARG A 50 12.34 -23.50 -3.90
C ARG A 50 13.43 -22.72 -4.64
N ARG A 51 14.15 -23.43 -5.52
CA ARG A 51 15.22 -22.83 -6.33
C ARG A 51 14.70 -21.64 -7.13
N GLY A 52 15.45 -20.55 -7.12
CA GLY A 52 15.06 -19.30 -7.78
C GLY A 52 14.30 -18.31 -6.88
N SER A 53 13.81 -18.74 -5.71
CA SER A 53 13.08 -17.82 -4.80
C SER A 53 13.96 -16.69 -4.26
N SER A 54 15.28 -16.89 -4.20
CA SER A 54 16.23 -15.81 -3.89
C SER A 54 16.29 -14.74 -5.00
N ALA A 55 16.14 -15.11 -6.27
CA ALA A 55 16.03 -14.15 -7.37
C ALA A 55 14.71 -13.38 -7.30
N ASP A 56 13.61 -14.05 -6.95
CA ASP A 56 12.30 -13.40 -6.74
C ASP A 56 12.38 -12.36 -5.61
N ARG A 57 12.97 -12.73 -4.46
CA ARG A 57 13.21 -11.79 -3.34
C ARG A 57 13.98 -10.56 -3.81
N ASP A 58 15.05 -10.75 -4.57
CA ASP A 58 15.91 -9.65 -5.01
C ASP A 58 15.17 -8.72 -5.99
N ASN A 59 14.39 -9.30 -6.90
CA ASN A 59 13.57 -8.53 -7.83
C ASN A 59 12.47 -7.74 -7.10
N LEU A 60 11.79 -8.36 -6.13
CA LEU A 60 10.80 -7.68 -5.28
C LEU A 60 11.44 -6.58 -4.45
N THR A 61 12.61 -6.82 -3.88
CA THR A 61 13.36 -5.82 -3.10
C THR A 61 13.67 -4.59 -3.95
N ARG A 62 14.07 -4.78 -5.22
CA ARG A 62 14.31 -3.67 -6.15
C ARG A 62 13.03 -2.94 -6.55
N SER A 63 11.90 -3.63 -6.67
CA SER A 63 10.65 -3.02 -7.14
C SER A 63 9.87 -2.28 -6.05
N VAL A 64 10.00 -2.70 -4.78
CA VAL A 64 9.27 -2.08 -3.67
C VAL A 64 10.05 -0.98 -2.95
N ASN A 65 11.38 -0.93 -3.15
CA ASN A 65 12.22 0.16 -2.69
C ASN A 65 12.22 1.29 -3.72
N PHE A 66 11.33 2.27 -3.53
CA PHE A 66 11.30 3.53 -4.28
C PHE A 66 12.25 4.56 -3.65
#